data_AF-A0A164C014-F1
#
_entry.id   AF-A0A164C014-F1
#
_cell.length_a   1.000
_cell.length_b   1.000
_cell.length_c   1.000
_cell.angle_alpha   90.00
_cell.angle_beta   90.00
_cell.angle_gamma   90.00
#
_symmetry.space_group_name_H-M   'P 1'
#
loop_
_entity.id
_entity.type
_entity.pdbx_description
1 polymer ?
#
loop_
_entity_poly.entity_id
_entity_poly.type
_entity_poly.pdbx_seq_one_letter_code
_entity_poly.pdbx_strand_id
1 'polypeptide(L)'
;MVIDGNRRVAEVARELDLHENLLHAWVRDERRRMAAAGAIARPDPGGGEPLSTEERAELVRLRAQVAEQAKDIAFLEKASAYFAAQHRR
;
A
#
# COMPACT_ATOMS: atom_id res chain seq x y z
N MET A 1 -6.98 -7.42 11.40
CA MET A 1 -5.91 -6.48 11.81
C MET A 1 -6.58 -5.34 12.58
N VAL A 2 -6.13 -4.99 13.77
CA VAL A 2 -6.97 -4.32 14.81
C VAL A 2 -7.45 -2.91 14.47
N ILE A 3 -6.88 -2.24 13.47
CA ILE A 3 -7.66 -1.65 12.37
C ILE A 3 -6.72 -1.17 11.25
N ASP A 4 -5.49 -0.70 11.55
CA ASP A 4 -4.48 -0.34 10.53
C ASP A 4 -3.01 -0.73 10.85
N GLY A 5 -2.71 -1.27 12.04
CA GLY A 5 -1.38 -1.84 12.37
C GLY A 5 -1.41 -3.36 12.34
N ASN A 6 -0.41 -4.03 11.76
CA ASN A 6 -0.34 -5.47 11.36
C ASN A 6 -0.40 -6.50 12.50
N ARG A 7 -1.28 -6.25 13.47
CA ARG A 7 -1.39 -6.92 14.76
C ARG A 7 -2.68 -7.73 14.81
N ARG A 8 -2.60 -8.89 15.44
CA ARG A 8 -3.74 -9.80 15.64
C ARG A 8 -4.56 -9.34 16.84
N VAL A 9 -5.88 -9.50 16.77
CA VAL A 9 -6.81 -9.12 17.87
C VAL A 9 -6.43 -9.84 19.17
N ALA A 10 -6.08 -11.12 19.09
CA ALA A 10 -5.63 -11.92 20.23
C ALA A 10 -4.37 -11.38 20.93
N GLU A 11 -3.46 -10.74 20.18
CA GLU A 11 -2.22 -10.17 20.74
C GLU A 11 -2.53 -8.89 21.52
N VAL A 12 -3.30 -7.99 20.92
CA VAL A 12 -3.73 -6.73 21.55
C VAL A 12 -4.64 -6.98 22.76
N ALA A 13 -5.51 -8.00 22.69
CA ALA A 13 -6.37 -8.38 23.81
C ALA A 13 -5.54 -8.80 25.04
N ARG A 14 -4.46 -9.57 24.84
CA ARG A 14 -3.57 -9.98 25.93
C ARG A 14 -2.77 -8.83 26.53
N GLU A 15 -2.31 -7.88 25.70
CA GLU A 15 -1.60 -6.69 26.19
C GLU A 15 -2.47 -5.77 27.03
N LEU A 16 -3.75 -5.65 26.66
CA LEU A 16 -4.71 -4.79 27.34
C LEU A 16 -5.45 -5.50 28.48
N ASP A 17 -5.10 -6.76 28.76
CA ASP A 17 -5.79 -7.64 29.72
C ASP A 17 -7.32 -7.69 29.49
N LEU A 18 -7.71 -7.77 28.21
CA LEU A 18 -9.10 -7.83 27.76
C LEU A 18 -9.45 -9.22 27.25
N HIS A 19 -10.71 -9.61 27.45
CA HIS A 19 -11.22 -10.81 26.82
C HIS A 19 -11.26 -10.63 25.29
N GLU A 20 -10.66 -11.57 24.54
CA GLU A 20 -10.51 -11.47 23.08
C GLU A 20 -11.84 -11.23 22.35
N ASN A 21 -12.91 -11.96 22.73
CA ASN A 21 -14.25 -11.77 22.18
C ASN A 21 -14.81 -10.35 22.34
N LEU A 22 -14.48 -9.64 23.43
CA LEU A 22 -14.90 -8.26 23.65
C LEU A 22 -14.20 -7.32 22.66
N LEU A 23 -12.89 -7.52 22.48
CA LEU A 23 -12.12 -6.73 21.52
C LEU A 23 -12.55 -7.00 20.08
N HIS A 24 -12.89 -8.24 19.72
CA HIS A 24 -13.49 -8.55 18.41
C HIS A 24 -14.82 -7.83 18.19
N ALA A 25 -15.67 -7.76 19.21
CA ALA A 25 -16.95 -7.05 19.13
C ALA A 25 -16.74 -5.55 18.89
N TRP A 26 -15.78 -4.92 19.59
CA TRP A 26 -15.45 -3.50 19.41
C TRP A 26 -14.81 -3.21 18.06
N VAL A 27 -13.85 -4.03 17.61
CA VAL A 27 -13.24 -3.88 16.28
C VAL A 27 -14.29 -4.00 15.18
N ARG A 28 -15.27 -4.90 15.33
CA ARG A 28 -16.38 -5.05 14.38
C ARG A 28 -17.30 -3.82 14.39
N ASP A 29 -17.62 -3.29 15.56
CA ASP A 29 -18.46 -2.10 15.67
C ASP A 29 -17.77 -0.87 15.09
N GLU A 30 -16.48 -0.69 15.38
CA GLU A 30 -15.67 0.40 14.85
C GLU A 30 -15.54 0.32 13.33
N ARG A 31 -15.34 -0.88 12.78
CA ARG A 31 -15.40 -1.08 11.32
C ARG A 31 -16.75 -0.68 10.75
N ARG A 32 -17.87 -0.97 11.40
CA ARG A 32 -19.19 -0.53 10.92
C ARG A 32 -19.33 0.99 10.97
N ARG A 33 -18.81 1.64 12.01
CA ARG A 33 -18.79 3.11 12.12
C ARG A 33 -17.94 3.75 11.01
N MET A 34 -16.73 3.23 10.78
CA MET A 34 -15.87 3.67 9.67
C MET A 34 -16.53 3.44 8.31
N ALA A 35 -17.26 2.33 8.13
CA ALA A 35 -18.03 2.06 6.90
C ALA A 35 -19.11 3.12 6.68
N ALA A 36 -19.89 3.41 7.71
CA ALA A 36 -20.95 4.41 7.67
C ALA A 36 -20.41 5.83 7.46
N ALA A 37 -19.19 6.10 7.92
CA ALA A 37 -18.46 7.35 7.69
C ALA A 37 -17.74 7.42 6.33
N GLY A 38 -17.88 6.41 5.45
CA GLY A 38 -17.24 6.39 4.14
C GLY A 38 -15.74 6.04 4.15
N ALA A 39 -15.18 5.68 5.30
CA ALA A 39 -13.75 5.46 5.52
C ALA A 39 -13.26 4.03 5.18
N ILE A 40 -14.06 3.20 4.47
CA ILE A 40 -13.63 1.87 4.01
C ILE A 40 -13.43 1.87 2.51
N ALA A 41 -12.46 2.63 2.07
CA ALA A 41 -11.52 2.12 1.07
C ALA A 41 -10.18 2.02 1.80
N ARG A 42 -9.41 0.95 1.54
CA ARG A 42 -8.00 0.81 1.96
C ARG A 42 -7.37 2.20 2.02
N PRO A 43 -6.79 2.66 3.13
CA PRO A 43 -6.16 3.96 3.13
C PRO A 43 -5.08 3.90 2.05
N ASP A 44 -5.35 4.56 0.93
CA ASP A 44 -4.28 5.02 0.06
C ASP A 44 -3.37 5.83 1.01
N PRO A 45 -2.04 5.81 0.85
CA PRO A 45 -1.13 6.51 1.75
C PRO A 45 -1.43 8.02 1.90
N GLY A 46 -2.36 8.58 1.11
CA GLY A 46 -2.91 9.94 1.19
C GLY A 46 -4.25 10.09 1.93
N GLY A 47 -4.60 9.18 2.86
CA GLY A 47 -5.62 9.44 3.88
C GLY A 47 -7.04 9.72 3.38
N GLY A 48 -7.78 8.67 2.99
CA GLY A 48 -9.25 8.62 2.97
C GLY A 48 -10.02 9.57 2.04
N GLU A 49 -9.43 10.69 1.62
CA GLU A 49 -10.03 11.59 0.65
C GLU A 49 -9.84 11.06 -0.78
N PRO A 50 -10.89 11.12 -1.63
CA PRO A 50 -10.72 10.86 -3.04
C PRO A 50 -9.68 11.84 -3.61
N LEU A 51 -8.63 11.33 -4.27
CA LEU A 51 -7.65 12.17 -4.97
C LEU A 51 -8.36 13.21 -5.83
N SER A 52 -7.91 14.47 -5.72
CA SER A 52 -8.35 15.57 -6.57
C SER A 52 -8.07 15.27 -8.04
N THR A 53 -8.72 16.00 -8.94
CA THR A 53 -8.51 15.85 -10.39
C THR A 53 -7.06 16.10 -10.78
N GLU A 54 -6.38 17.02 -10.10
CA GLU A 54 -4.97 17.35 -10.34
C GLU A 54 -4.05 16.21 -9.88
N GLU A 55 -4.27 15.67 -8.67
CA GLU A 55 -3.51 14.53 -8.16
C GLU A 55 -3.69 13.28 -9.02
N ARG A 56 -4.89 13.05 -9.55
CA ARG A 56 -5.14 11.94 -10.49
C ARG A 56 -4.41 12.13 -11.82
N ALA A 57 -4.40 13.35 -12.36
CA ALA A 57 -3.68 13.67 -13.58
C ALA A 57 -2.17 13.45 -13.41
N GLU A 58 -1.60 13.92 -12.29
CA GLU A 58 -0.18 13.72 -12.00
C GLU A 58 0.14 12.24 -11.75
N LEU A 59 -0.75 11.49 -11.08
CA LEU A 59 -0.57 10.04 -10.91
C LEU A 59 -0.52 9.30 -12.26
N VAL A 60 -1.34 9.69 -13.23
CA VAL A 60 -1.30 9.11 -14.59
C VAL A 60 0.01 9.47 -15.28
N ARG A 61 0.45 10.73 -15.19
CA ARG A 61 1.72 11.20 -15.77
C ARG A 61 2.91 10.44 -15.19
N LEU A 62 2.97 10.31 -13.87
CA LEU A 62 4.04 9.60 -13.16
C LEU A 62 4.06 8.12 -13.52
N ARG A 63 2.89 7.47 -13.63
CA ARG A 63 2.82 6.06 -14.05
C ARG A 63 3.34 5.86 -15.48
N ALA A 64 3.03 6.78 -16.39
CA ALA A 64 3.57 6.74 -17.74
C ALA A 64 5.10 6.92 -17.75
N GLN A 65 5.62 7.85 -16.95
CA GLN A 65 7.06 8.08 -16.81
C GLN A 65 7.78 6.84 -16.25
N VAL A 66 7.24 6.21 -15.21
CA VAL A 66 7.81 4.99 -14.63
C VAL A 66 7.83 3.85 -15.65
N ALA A 67 6.77 3.69 -16.44
CA ALA A 67 6.72 2.69 -17.49
C ALA A 67 7.78 2.92 -18.58
N GLU A 68 8.07 4.18 -18.93
CA GLU A 68 9.11 4.50 -19.89
C GLU A 68 10.51 4.25 -19.32
N GLN A 69 10.77 4.74 -18.12
CA GLN A 69 12.03 4.51 -17.41
C GLN A 69 12.34 3.02 -17.23
N ALA A 70 11.32 2.19 -16.99
CA ALA A 70 11.50 0.74 -16.89
C ALA A 70 11.99 0.11 -18.21
N LYS A 71 11.56 0.62 -19.37
CA LYS A 71 12.05 0.16 -20.68
C LYS A 71 13.51 0.56 -20.87
N ASP A 72 13.85 1.81 -20.54
CA ASP A 72 15.22 2.32 -20.65
C ASP A 72 16.18 1.52 -19.78
N ILE A 73 15.80 1.26 -18.53
CA ILE A 73 16.58 0.42 -17.61
C ILE A 73 16.78 -0.97 -18.21
N ALA A 74 15.71 -1.62 -18.68
CA ALA A 74 15.81 -2.96 -19.28
C ALA A 74 16.70 -2.98 -20.55
N PHE A 75 16.71 -1.91 -21.33
CA PHE A 75 17.60 -1.75 -22.48
C PHE A 75 19.07 -1.59 -22.03
N LEU A 76 19.33 -0.72 -21.07
CA LEU A 76 20.67 -0.47 -20.53
C LEU A 76 21.25 -1.72 -19.85
N GLU A 77 20.44 -2.49 -19.12
CA GLU A 77 20.84 -3.78 -18.56
C GLU A 77 21.28 -4.76 -19.64
N LYS A 78 20.53 -4.88 -20.74
CA LYS A 78 20.93 -5.73 -21.87
C LYS A 78 22.22 -5.24 -22.53
N ALA A 79 22.35 -3.93 -22.74
CA ALA A 79 23.53 -3.34 -23.35
C ALA A 79 24.78 -3.57 -22.47
N SER A 80 24.69 -3.28 -21.17
CA SER A 80 25.77 -3.51 -20.21
C SER A 80 26.17 -4.98 -20.13
N ALA A 81 25.21 -5.92 -20.12
CA ALA A 81 25.50 -7.35 -20.17
C ALA A 81 26.23 -7.77 -21.45
N TYR A 82 25.81 -7.24 -22.61
CA TYR A 82 26.50 -7.47 -23.88
C TYR A 82 27.96 -6.97 -23.83
N PHE A 83 28.19 -5.73 -23.39
CA PHE A 83 29.54 -5.17 -23.30
C PHE A 83 30.42 -5.92 -22.28
N ALA A 84 29.87 -6.32 -21.13
CA ALA A 84 30.60 -7.11 -20.14
C ALA A 84 31.03 -8.49 -20.69
N ALA A 85 30.18 -9.12 -21.52
CA ALA A 85 30.52 -10.37 -22.20
C ALA A 85 31.60 -10.20 -23.28
N GLN A 86 31.58 -9.09 -24.03
CA GLN A 86 32.63 -8.77 -25.01
C GLN A 86 33.99 -8.50 -24.34
N HIS A 87 34.01 -7.84 -23.18
CA HIS A 87 35.23 -7.52 -22.45
C HIS A 87 35.90 -8.73 -21.75
N ARG A 88 35.20 -9.86 -21.64
CA ARG A 88 35.74 -11.11 -21.06
C ARG A 88 36.43 -12.01 -22.11
N ARG A 89 36.44 -11.59 -23.38
CA ARG A 89 37.16 -12.25 -24.47
C ARG A 89 38.54 -11.65 -24.65
#